data_AF-A0A959Y2Y6-F1
#
_entry.id   AF-A0A959Y2Y6-F1
#
_cell.length_a   1.000
_cell.length_b   1.000
_cell.length_c   1.000
_cell.angle_alpha   90.00
_cell.angle_beta   90.00
_cell.angle_gamma   90.00
#
_symmetry.space_group_name_H-M   'P 1'
#
loop_
_entity.id
_entity.type
_entity.pdbx_description
1 polymer ?
#
loop_
_entity_poly.entity_id
_entity_poly.type
_entity_poly.pdbx_seq_one_letter_code
_entity_poly.pdbx_strand_id
1 'polypeptide(L)'
;LGGYRFDRGPSLFTRPGLVAELFHEAGVPLEGRFAWRKLEEANRYFWEDGTRVRGWSDADRMAEELFRQLGVDPTRVKRHLRRADELLQATGRTFLEHSLHRWSDLREGDVWEALTAARPGELLDSLHAINGRALDGHDKAVQLFDRFATYNGSDPYRTPGLMRMIPGLEHGEGA
;
A
#
# COMPACT_ATOMS: atom_id res chain seq x y z
N LEU A 1 -5.81 -16.13 29.16
CA LEU A 1 -5.03 -17.14 28.40
C LEU A 1 -3.56 -17.02 28.81
N GLY A 2 -3.15 -17.59 29.95
CA GLY A 2 -1.74 -17.69 30.36
C GLY A 2 -0.87 -16.42 30.15
N GLY A 3 0.33 -16.60 29.59
CA GLY A 3 1.30 -15.55 29.25
C GLY A 3 1.18 -14.96 27.84
N TYR A 4 0.01 -15.08 27.20
CA TYR A 4 -0.21 -14.53 25.86
C TYR A 4 -0.76 -13.10 25.94
N ARG A 5 -0.25 -12.21 25.09
CA ARG A 5 -0.77 -10.87 24.86
C ARG A 5 -1.34 -10.78 23.46
N PHE A 6 -2.52 -10.16 23.32
CA PHE A 6 -3.19 -9.91 22.06
C PHE A 6 -3.47 -8.43 21.92
N ASP A 7 -2.94 -7.82 20.88
CA ASP A 7 -3.28 -6.45 20.50
C ASP A 7 -4.66 -6.47 19.81
N ARG A 8 -5.52 -5.52 20.16
CA ARG A 8 -6.90 -5.42 19.64
C ARG A 8 -7.09 -4.26 18.65
N GLY A 9 -6.00 -3.59 18.31
CA GLY A 9 -5.97 -2.43 17.43
C GLY A 9 -5.34 -2.75 16.07
N PRO A 10 -4.88 -1.73 15.34
CA PRO A 10 -4.12 -1.89 14.11
C PRO A 10 -2.94 -2.84 14.31
N SER A 11 -2.78 -3.80 13.38
CA SER A 11 -1.72 -4.82 13.41
C SER A 11 -0.59 -4.54 12.43
N LEU A 12 -0.79 -3.59 11.51
CA LEU A 12 0.21 -3.16 10.54
C LEU A 12 0.78 -1.81 10.96
N PHE A 13 2.10 -1.70 10.95
CA PHE A 13 2.81 -0.49 11.31
C PHE A 13 3.66 0.01 10.14
N THR A 14 3.09 0.90 9.33
CA THR A 14 3.78 1.60 8.24
C THR A 14 4.05 3.05 8.63
N ARG A 15 4.90 3.76 7.87
CA ARG A 15 5.26 5.17 8.11
C ARG A 15 5.71 5.47 9.55
N PRO A 16 6.72 4.76 10.08
CA PRO A 16 7.20 5.03 11.44
C PRO A 16 7.73 6.45 11.64
N GLY A 17 8.11 7.15 10.55
CA GLY A 17 8.50 8.55 10.57
C GLY A 17 7.44 9.48 11.17
N LEU A 18 6.15 9.18 11.01
CA LEU A 18 5.07 9.98 11.62
C LEU A 18 5.08 9.89 13.16
N VAL A 19 5.48 8.75 13.71
CA VAL A 19 5.69 8.61 15.17
C VAL A 19 6.90 9.42 15.59
N ALA A 20 8.01 9.35 14.85
CA ALA A 20 9.21 10.13 15.16
C ALA A 20 8.95 11.65 15.13
N GLU A 21 8.18 12.11 14.14
CA GLU A 21 7.77 13.51 13.99
C GLU A 21 6.95 14.00 15.20
N LEU A 22 6.01 13.18 15.69
CA LEU A 22 5.23 13.52 16.88
C LEU A 22 6.11 13.74 18.13
N PHE A 23 7.13 12.89 18.31
CA PHE A 23 8.07 13.05 19.43
C PHE A 23 8.91 14.33 19.28
N HIS A 24 9.35 14.63 18.06
CA HIS A 24 10.08 15.84 17.74
C HIS A 24 9.27 17.11 18.07
N GLU A 25 8.04 17.20 17.59
CA GLU A 25 7.13 18.33 17.84
C GLU A 25 6.80 18.50 19.33
N ALA A 26 6.71 17.41 20.08
CA ALA A 26 6.48 17.45 21.52
C ALA A 26 7.73 17.84 22.34
N GLY A 27 8.91 17.93 21.71
CA GLY A 27 10.19 18.17 22.40
C GLY A 27 10.61 17.02 23.31
N VAL A 28 10.14 15.78 23.05
CA VAL A 28 10.43 14.59 23.85
C VAL A 28 11.36 13.65 23.06
N PRO A 29 12.45 13.13 23.66
CA PRO A 29 13.32 12.20 22.96
C PRO A 29 12.62 10.87 22.70
N LEU A 30 12.74 10.38 21.46
CA LEU A 30 12.19 9.10 21.02
C LEU A 30 13.00 7.92 21.59
N GLU A 31 14.30 8.13 21.78
CA GLU A 31 15.27 7.14 22.23
C GLU A 31 14.85 6.55 23.58
N GLY A 32 14.86 5.21 23.66
CA GLY A 32 14.50 4.47 24.88
C GLY A 32 13.00 4.45 25.21
N ARG A 33 12.14 5.14 24.44
CA ARG A 33 10.69 5.12 24.63
C ARG A 33 9.97 4.29 23.58
N PHE A 34 10.40 4.42 22.33
CA PHE A 34 9.79 3.69 21.22
C PHE A 34 10.86 3.25 20.22
N ALA A 35 10.75 2.01 19.76
CA ALA A 35 11.65 1.44 18.76
C ALA A 35 10.84 0.52 17.85
N TRP A 36 11.26 0.43 16.60
CA TRP A 36 10.66 -0.46 15.62
C TRP A 36 11.76 -1.12 14.78
N ARG A 37 11.38 -2.20 14.11
CA ARG A 37 12.25 -2.93 13.19
C ARG A 37 11.47 -3.21 11.92
N LYS A 38 11.96 -2.70 10.80
CA LYS A 38 11.40 -3.00 9.48
C LYS A 38 11.50 -4.50 9.20
N LEU A 39 10.41 -5.09 8.76
CA LEU A 39 10.34 -6.49 8.34
C LEU A 39 10.70 -6.61 6.86
N GLU A 40 11.55 -7.57 6.51
CA GLU A 40 11.84 -7.89 5.09
C GLU A 40 10.63 -8.53 4.40
N GLU A 41 9.92 -9.39 5.12
CA GLU A 41 8.73 -10.09 4.67
C GLU A 41 7.52 -9.47 5.37
N ALA A 42 6.71 -8.72 4.63
CA ALA A 42 5.54 -8.04 5.17
C ALA A 42 4.40 -9.03 5.45
N ASN A 43 4.22 -10.02 4.57
CA ASN A 43 3.14 -11.00 4.65
C ASN A 43 3.42 -12.25 3.81
N ARG A 44 2.54 -13.25 3.94
CA ARG A 44 2.50 -14.46 3.10
C ARG A 44 1.09 -14.67 2.59
N TYR A 45 0.97 -14.91 1.29
CA TYR A 45 -0.29 -15.20 0.62
C TYR A 45 -0.38 -16.69 0.32
N PHE A 46 -1.57 -17.26 0.54
CA PHE A 46 -1.87 -18.67 0.33
C PHE A 46 -3.16 -18.80 -0.46
N TRP A 47 -3.16 -19.67 -1.46
CA TRP A 47 -4.35 -20.06 -2.21
C TRP A 47 -4.67 -21.53 -1.99
N GLU A 48 -5.93 -21.92 -2.21
CA GLU A 48 -6.43 -23.28 -1.97
C GLU A 48 -5.73 -24.34 -2.83
N ASP A 49 -5.27 -23.96 -4.03
CA ASP A 49 -4.52 -24.85 -4.92
C ASP A 49 -3.06 -25.09 -4.50
N GLY A 50 -2.66 -24.57 -3.33
CA GLY A 50 -1.32 -24.74 -2.78
C GLY A 50 -0.33 -23.67 -3.20
N THR A 51 -0.71 -22.71 -4.05
CA THR A 51 0.15 -21.57 -4.41
C THR A 51 0.50 -20.75 -3.17
N ARG A 52 1.77 -20.34 -3.07
CA ARG A 52 2.28 -19.53 -1.95
C ARG A 52 3.15 -18.42 -2.49
N VAL A 53 2.90 -17.19 -2.03
CA VAL A 53 3.71 -16.01 -2.38
C VAL A 53 4.18 -15.34 -1.11
N ARG A 54 5.47 -15.03 -1.02
CA ARG A 54 6.01 -14.17 0.03
C ARG A 54 5.89 -12.71 -0.40
N GLY A 55 5.22 -11.88 0.40
CA GLY A 55 5.17 -10.44 0.19
C GLY A 55 6.43 -9.77 0.71
N TRP A 56 7.42 -9.60 -0.16
CA TRP A 56 8.67 -8.91 0.19
C TRP A 56 8.45 -7.40 0.22
N SER A 57 8.99 -6.73 1.24
CA SER A 57 9.00 -5.26 1.34
C SER A 57 9.93 -4.61 0.31
N ASP A 58 10.79 -5.39 -0.35
CA ASP A 58 11.65 -4.97 -1.44
C ASP A 58 10.99 -5.26 -2.80
N ALA A 59 10.90 -4.23 -3.65
CA ALA A 59 10.19 -4.33 -4.93
C ALA A 59 10.83 -5.30 -5.93
N ASP A 60 12.17 -5.43 -5.92
CA ASP A 60 12.87 -6.34 -6.82
C ASP A 60 12.63 -7.80 -6.41
N ARG A 61 12.75 -8.09 -5.11
CA ARG A 61 12.44 -9.41 -4.54
C ARG A 61 10.97 -9.77 -4.73
N MET A 62 10.06 -8.80 -4.61
CA MET A 62 8.63 -9.02 -4.85
C MET A 62 8.36 -9.37 -6.32
N ALA A 63 9.00 -8.66 -7.25
CA ALA A 63 8.88 -8.96 -8.68
C ALA A 63 9.42 -10.35 -9.04
N GLU A 64 10.56 -10.73 -8.48
CA GLU A 64 11.11 -12.09 -8.66
C GLU A 64 10.22 -13.17 -8.05
N GLU A 65 9.64 -12.93 -6.87
CA GLU A 65 8.73 -13.87 -6.23
C GLU A 65 7.47 -14.10 -7.08
N LEU A 66 6.84 -13.03 -7.57
CA LEU A 66 5.66 -13.15 -8.42
C LEU A 66 5.98 -13.83 -9.75
N PHE A 67 7.17 -13.60 -10.31
CA PHE A 67 7.61 -14.35 -11.48
C PHE A 67 7.79 -15.84 -11.18
N ARG A 68 8.48 -16.18 -10.08
CA ARG A 68 8.75 -17.57 -9.71
C ARG A 68 7.48 -18.35 -9.36
N GLN A 69 6.54 -17.73 -8.66
CA GLN A 69 5.34 -18.41 -8.15
C GLN A 69 4.14 -18.33 -9.11
N LEU A 70 4.02 -17.23 -9.86
CA LEU A 70 2.85 -16.94 -10.68
C LEU A 70 3.18 -16.72 -12.17
N GLY A 71 4.46 -16.69 -12.56
CA GLY A 71 4.85 -16.44 -13.96
C GLY A 71 4.59 -15.01 -14.44
N VAL A 72 4.31 -14.06 -13.55
CA VAL A 72 4.07 -12.65 -13.91
C VAL A 72 5.39 -11.97 -14.27
N ASP A 73 5.42 -11.25 -15.41
CA ASP A 73 6.61 -10.51 -15.86
C ASP A 73 7.13 -9.55 -14.77
N PRO A 74 8.37 -9.71 -14.28
CA PRO A 74 8.98 -8.84 -13.28
C PRO A 74 8.93 -7.36 -13.66
N THR A 75 9.07 -7.04 -14.95
CA THR A 75 9.07 -5.65 -15.45
C THR A 75 7.73 -4.98 -15.21
N ARG A 76 6.63 -5.73 -15.35
CA ARG A 76 5.27 -5.25 -15.07
C ARG A 76 5.09 -5.00 -13.59
N VAL A 77 5.54 -5.92 -12.73
CA VAL A 77 5.46 -5.79 -11.27
C VAL A 77 6.26 -4.57 -10.80
N LYS A 78 7.53 -4.45 -11.22
CA LYS A 78 8.38 -3.31 -10.85
C LYS A 78 7.77 -1.98 -11.30
N ARG A 79 7.23 -1.90 -12.52
CA ARG A 79 6.53 -0.71 -13.01
C ARG A 79 5.25 -0.42 -12.21
N HIS A 80 4.51 -1.46 -11.83
CA HIS A 80 3.31 -1.34 -11.03
C HIS A 80 3.62 -0.75 -9.65
N LEU A 81 4.62 -1.31 -8.95
CA LEU A 81 5.08 -0.87 -7.63
C LEU A 81 5.74 0.52 -7.66
N ARG A 82 6.57 0.81 -8.67
CA ARG A 82 7.15 2.16 -8.82
C ARG A 82 6.07 3.23 -8.94
N ARG A 83 5.04 2.96 -9.74
CA ARG A 83 3.93 3.91 -9.88
C ARG A 83 3.06 4.00 -8.62
N ALA A 84 2.99 2.93 -7.82
CA ALA A 84 2.38 2.98 -6.50
C ALA A 84 3.13 3.96 -5.58
N ASP A 85 4.47 3.86 -5.54
CA ASP A 85 5.34 4.76 -4.79
C ASP A 85 5.26 6.21 -5.29
N GLU A 86 5.34 6.44 -6.61
CA GLU A 86 5.19 7.78 -7.21
C GLU A 86 3.86 8.45 -6.80
N LEU A 87 2.75 7.71 -6.86
CA LEU A 87 1.46 8.22 -6.42
C LEU A 87 1.44 8.46 -4.93
N LEU A 88 1.98 7.56 -4.12
CA LEU A 88 2.02 7.73 -2.67
C LEU A 88 2.83 8.97 -2.27
N GLN A 89 3.96 9.24 -2.91
CA GLN A 89 4.75 10.44 -2.64
C GLN A 89 4.03 11.72 -3.08
N ALA A 90 3.35 11.69 -4.24
CA ALA A 90 2.67 12.85 -4.79
C ALA A 90 1.31 13.15 -4.13
N THR A 91 0.59 12.13 -3.69
CA THR A 91 -0.81 12.26 -3.22
C THR A 91 -1.02 11.78 -1.80
N GLY A 92 -0.07 11.00 -1.25
CA GLY A 92 -0.22 10.36 0.05
C GLY A 92 -0.36 11.34 1.19
N ARG A 93 0.24 12.54 1.10
CA ARG A 93 0.05 13.59 2.10
C ARG A 93 -1.40 14.09 2.08
N THR A 94 -1.89 14.59 0.95
CA THR A 94 -3.30 15.00 0.77
C THR A 94 -4.29 13.91 1.16
N PHE A 95 -4.02 12.66 0.78
CA PHE A 95 -4.96 11.56 0.95
C PHE A 95 -4.93 10.91 2.33
N LEU A 96 -3.78 10.88 3.01
CA LEU A 96 -3.66 10.36 4.37
C LEU A 96 -4.02 11.44 5.41
N GLU A 97 -3.82 12.73 5.10
CA GLU A 97 -4.21 13.85 5.98
C GLU A 97 -5.72 14.14 5.90
N HIS A 98 -6.39 13.79 4.79
CA HIS A 98 -7.83 14.02 4.61
C HIS A 98 -8.60 12.76 4.24
N SER A 99 -9.59 12.39 5.08
CA SER A 99 -10.47 11.25 4.80
C SER A 99 -11.31 11.49 3.55
N LEU A 100 -11.21 10.61 2.56
CA LEU A 100 -12.03 10.60 1.34
C LEU A 100 -13.55 10.55 1.60
N HIS A 101 -14.00 10.19 2.80
CA HIS A 101 -15.42 10.22 3.13
C HIS A 101 -15.99 11.64 3.20
N ARG A 102 -15.12 12.67 3.18
CA ARG A 102 -15.50 14.08 3.15
C ARG A 102 -14.76 14.80 2.04
N TRP A 103 -15.19 14.55 0.81
CA TRP A 103 -14.79 15.36 -0.35
C TRP A 103 -15.06 16.87 -0.14
N SER A 104 -15.97 17.22 0.78
CA SER A 104 -16.27 18.58 1.19
C SER A 104 -15.18 19.27 2.04
N ASP A 105 -14.30 18.50 2.70
CA ASP A 105 -13.28 19.02 3.62
C ASP A 105 -11.91 19.19 2.93
N LEU A 106 -11.83 18.81 1.65
CA LEU A 106 -10.64 18.94 0.83
C LEU A 106 -10.54 20.37 0.28
N ARG A 107 -9.50 21.11 0.69
CA ARG A 107 -9.18 22.42 0.09
C ARG A 107 -8.73 22.22 -1.35
N GLU A 108 -9.11 23.14 -2.24
CA GLU A 108 -8.84 23.02 -3.69
C GLU A 108 -7.35 22.73 -4.00
N GLY A 109 -6.40 23.38 -3.31
CA GLY A 109 -4.96 23.26 -3.60
C GLY A 109 -4.38 21.85 -3.49
N ASP A 110 -4.65 21.14 -2.39
CA ASP A 110 -4.05 19.82 -2.11
C ASP A 110 -4.63 18.73 -3.02
N VAL A 111 -5.90 18.89 -3.42
CA VAL A 111 -6.57 18.02 -4.40
C VAL A 111 -6.04 18.25 -5.80
N TRP A 112 -5.78 19.50 -6.18
CA TRP A 112 -5.23 19.83 -7.50
C TRP A 112 -3.89 19.16 -7.74
N GLU A 113 -2.98 19.16 -6.75
CA GLU A 113 -1.70 18.47 -6.86
C GLU A 113 -1.89 16.96 -7.07
N ALA A 114 -2.77 16.33 -6.28
CA ALA A 114 -3.11 14.91 -6.43
C ALA A 114 -3.76 14.58 -7.78
N LEU A 115 -4.63 15.44 -8.30
CA LEU A 115 -5.27 15.30 -9.62
C LEU A 115 -4.27 15.44 -10.76
N THR A 116 -3.29 16.35 -10.65
CA THR A 116 -2.25 16.53 -11.68
C THR A 116 -1.26 15.37 -11.72
N ALA A 117 -0.99 14.74 -10.58
CA ALA A 117 -0.13 13.57 -10.51
C ALA A 117 -0.82 12.28 -11.01
N ALA A 118 -2.14 12.19 -10.91
CA ALA A 118 -2.93 11.03 -11.30
C ALA A 118 -3.22 10.98 -12.81
N ARG A 119 -3.24 9.77 -13.38
CA ARG A 119 -3.70 9.54 -14.75
C ARG A 119 -5.23 9.47 -14.78
N PRO A 120 -5.90 9.81 -15.90
CA PRO A 120 -7.36 9.72 -16.00
C PRO A 120 -7.93 8.36 -15.60
N GLY A 121 -7.29 7.26 -16.02
CA GLY A 121 -7.70 5.91 -15.62
C GLY A 121 -7.55 5.62 -14.11
N GLU A 122 -6.64 6.29 -13.41
CA GLU A 122 -6.50 6.14 -11.95
C GLU A 122 -7.62 6.88 -11.20
N LEU A 123 -8.27 7.86 -11.83
CA LEU A 123 -9.41 8.57 -11.25
C LEU A 123 -10.77 7.94 -11.63
N LEU A 124 -10.87 7.44 -12.86
CA LEU A 124 -12.14 7.02 -13.46
C LEU A 124 -12.37 5.51 -13.44
N ASP A 125 -11.31 4.70 -13.54
CA ASP A 125 -11.45 3.25 -13.51
C ASP A 125 -11.34 2.72 -12.09
N SER A 126 -11.82 1.49 -11.88
CA SER A 126 -11.67 0.80 -10.60
C SER A 126 -10.23 0.33 -10.37
N LEU A 127 -9.88 0.12 -9.10
CA LEU A 127 -8.62 -0.52 -8.71
C LEU A 127 -8.41 -1.86 -9.43
N HIS A 128 -9.45 -2.70 -9.47
CA HIS A 128 -9.41 -3.97 -10.17
C HIS A 128 -9.06 -3.82 -11.66
N ALA A 129 -9.69 -2.88 -12.36
CA ALA A 129 -9.41 -2.64 -13.79
C ALA A 129 -7.98 -2.14 -14.03
N ILE A 130 -7.45 -1.29 -13.15
CA ILE A 130 -6.06 -0.82 -13.20
C ILE A 130 -5.08 -1.97 -12.94
N ASN A 131 -5.33 -2.79 -11.93
CA ASN A 131 -4.50 -3.95 -11.59
C ASN A 131 -4.51 -4.98 -12.71
N GLY A 132 -5.68 -5.29 -13.27
CA GLY A 132 -5.85 -6.18 -14.42
C GLY A 132 -4.98 -5.77 -15.61
N ARG A 133 -5.02 -4.50 -16.01
CA ARG A 133 -4.16 -4.02 -17.12
C ARG A 133 -2.68 -4.02 -16.76
N ALA A 134 -2.33 -3.64 -15.53
CA ALA A 134 -0.94 -3.56 -15.11
C ALA A 134 -0.26 -4.94 -15.08
N LEU A 135 -1.00 -5.98 -14.66
CA LEU A 135 -0.51 -7.32 -14.37
C LEU A 135 -0.96 -8.36 -15.40
N ASP A 136 -1.37 -7.89 -16.58
CA ASP A 136 -1.76 -8.73 -17.72
C ASP A 136 -2.92 -9.70 -17.44
N GLY A 137 -3.82 -9.29 -16.53
CA GLY A 137 -4.98 -10.07 -16.15
C GLY A 137 -4.68 -11.31 -15.33
N HIS A 138 -3.48 -11.47 -14.77
CA HIS A 138 -3.17 -12.65 -13.96
C HIS A 138 -3.97 -12.66 -12.64
N ASP A 139 -4.98 -13.52 -12.54
CA ASP A 139 -5.98 -13.58 -11.46
C ASP A 139 -5.39 -13.41 -10.04
N LYS A 140 -4.42 -14.24 -9.64
CA LYS A 140 -3.86 -14.20 -8.28
C LYS A 140 -3.03 -12.94 -7.99
N ALA A 141 -2.34 -12.42 -9.00
CA ALA A 141 -1.55 -11.20 -8.84
C ALA A 141 -2.48 -9.98 -8.75
N VAL A 142 -3.50 -9.93 -9.61
CA VAL A 142 -4.56 -8.91 -9.54
C VAL A 142 -5.25 -8.96 -8.18
N GLN A 143 -5.68 -10.14 -7.72
CA GLN A 143 -6.29 -10.32 -6.40
C GLN A 143 -5.38 -9.86 -5.24
N LEU A 144 -4.09 -10.17 -5.32
CA LEU A 144 -3.11 -9.75 -4.30
C LEU A 144 -3.09 -8.22 -4.16
N PHE A 145 -3.08 -7.50 -5.28
CA PHE A 145 -3.07 -6.03 -5.26
C PHE A 145 -4.46 -5.41 -5.02
N ASP A 146 -5.53 -6.11 -5.36
CA ASP A 146 -6.91 -5.69 -5.04
C ASP A 146 -7.18 -5.69 -3.53
N ARG A 147 -6.48 -6.55 -2.76
CA ARG A 147 -6.55 -6.57 -1.29
C ARG A 147 -6.31 -5.20 -0.69
N PHE A 148 -5.50 -4.33 -1.31
CA PHE A 148 -5.21 -3.02 -0.76
C PHE A 148 -6.43 -2.09 -0.68
N ALA A 149 -7.54 -2.37 -1.38
CA ALA A 149 -8.81 -1.68 -1.13
C ALA A 149 -9.33 -1.89 0.31
N THR A 150 -9.01 -3.02 0.94
CA THR A 150 -9.47 -3.34 2.31
C THR A 150 -8.85 -2.45 3.38
N TYR A 151 -7.75 -1.75 3.09
CA TYR A 151 -7.06 -0.87 4.04
C TYR A 151 -7.93 0.28 4.55
N ASN A 152 -8.88 0.74 3.73
CA ASN A 152 -9.88 1.72 4.11
C ASN A 152 -11.30 1.15 4.05
N GLY A 153 -11.43 -0.19 4.02
CA GLY A 153 -12.72 -0.87 3.97
C GLY A 153 -13.48 -0.73 2.64
N SER A 154 -12.79 -0.42 1.54
CA SER A 154 -13.40 -0.29 0.21
C SER A 154 -13.44 -1.62 -0.57
N ASP A 155 -14.20 -1.60 -1.66
CA ASP A 155 -14.32 -2.69 -2.64
C ASP A 155 -13.42 -2.40 -3.86
N PRO A 156 -12.47 -3.29 -4.23
CA PRO A 156 -11.55 -3.08 -5.35
C PRO A 156 -12.25 -2.91 -6.71
N TYR A 157 -13.47 -3.45 -6.87
CA TYR A 157 -14.24 -3.33 -8.11
C TYR A 157 -14.95 -1.98 -8.24
N ARG A 158 -15.03 -1.20 -7.15
CA ARG A 158 -15.76 0.08 -7.09
C ARG A 158 -14.88 1.26 -6.69
N THR A 159 -13.84 1.02 -5.91
CA THR A 159 -12.92 2.08 -5.46
C THR A 159 -12.08 2.59 -6.62
N PRO A 160 -11.76 3.90 -6.67
CA PRO A 160 -10.93 4.45 -7.73
C PRO A 160 -9.56 3.78 -7.83
N GLY A 161 -9.04 3.72 -9.05
CA GLY A 161 -7.71 3.21 -9.39
C GLY A 161 -6.57 3.87 -8.63
N LEU A 162 -6.77 5.09 -8.12
CA LEU A 162 -5.84 5.85 -7.30
C LEU A 162 -5.39 5.06 -6.07
N MET A 163 -6.23 4.17 -5.53
CA MET A 163 -5.90 3.28 -4.42
C MET A 163 -4.70 2.36 -4.68
N ARG A 164 -4.26 2.23 -5.94
CA ARG A 164 -3.03 1.51 -6.29
C ARG A 164 -1.77 2.04 -5.61
N MET A 165 -1.84 3.20 -4.95
CA MET A 165 -0.73 3.79 -4.20
C MET A 165 -0.45 3.11 -2.85
N ILE A 166 -1.46 2.50 -2.23
CA ILE A 166 -1.35 1.87 -0.90
C ILE A 166 -0.26 0.78 -0.82
N PRO A 167 -0.05 -0.08 -1.83
CA PRO A 167 1.09 -1.00 -1.85
C PRO A 167 2.45 -0.32 -1.66
N GLY A 168 2.61 0.96 -1.99
CA GLY A 168 3.84 1.71 -1.75
C GLY A 168 4.23 1.80 -0.27
N LEU A 169 3.25 1.74 0.64
CA LEU A 169 3.49 1.71 2.10
C LEU A 169 4.20 0.41 2.50
N GLU A 170 3.71 -0.76 2.05
CA GLU A 170 4.29 -2.06 2.39
C GLU A 170 5.58 -2.35 1.60
N HIS A 171 5.61 -2.03 0.30
CA HIS A 171 6.65 -2.47 -0.64
C HIS A 171 7.71 -1.40 -0.99
N GLY A 172 7.63 -0.22 -0.35
CA GLY A 172 8.66 0.83 -0.43
C GLY A 172 9.17 1.17 0.96
N GLU A 173 8.28 1.71 1.80
CA GLU A 173 8.62 2.16 3.15
C GLU A 173 8.78 1.00 4.14
N GLY A 174 8.02 -0.08 3.96
CA GLY A 174 8.11 -1.32 4.73
C GLY A 174 7.02 -1.48 5.78
N ALA A 175 6.90 -2.70 6.30
CA ALA A 175 6.09 -3.08 7.46
C ALA A 175 6.93 -3.20 8.75
#